data_AF-A0A6N2EBX7-F1
#
_entry.id   AF-A0A6N2EBX7-F1
#
_cell.length_a   1.000
_cell.length_b   1.000
_cell.length_c   1.000
_cell.angle_alpha   90.00
_cell.angle_beta   90.00
_cell.angle_gamma   90.00
#
_symmetry.space_group_name_H-M   'P 1'
#
loop_
_entity.id
_entity.type
_entity.pdbx_description
1 polymer ?
#
loop_
_entity_poly.entity_id
_entity_poly.type
_entity_poly.pdbx_seq_one_letter_code
_entity_poly.pdbx_strand_id
1 'polypeptide(L)'
;MASFIPRRLRPAAIALLASLGLAGLVGGAPRLLASDTPQADALDAIRQVWPAEHLLSAIQVAYKESGLTPTARGCGGDCIGLFQIHYTANRRLIASMGIETSEELLDPVVNSTVAYRLFRQAGWTPWSGQP
;
A
#
# COMPACT_ATOMS: atom_id res chain seq x y z
N MET A 1 -37.94 -18.29 -15.96
CA MET A 1 -37.20 -18.95 -17.06
C MET A 1 -35.73 -18.59 -16.95
N ALA A 2 -34.84 -19.52 -17.33
CA ALA A 2 -33.37 -19.60 -17.08
C ALA A 2 -33.03 -20.17 -15.69
N SER A 3 -33.23 -21.48 -15.46
CA SER A 3 -32.43 -22.64 -15.90
C SER A 3 -31.20 -22.88 -15.01
N PHE A 4 -31.43 -23.74 -14.01
CA PHE A 4 -30.46 -24.37 -13.13
C PHE A 4 -29.97 -25.65 -13.84
N ILE A 5 -28.67 -25.76 -14.14
CA ILE A 5 -28.08 -27.00 -14.67
C ILE A 5 -26.89 -27.39 -13.78
N PRO A 6 -27.02 -28.40 -12.89
CA PRO A 6 -25.91 -28.95 -12.15
C PRO A 6 -25.10 -29.91 -13.03
N ARG A 7 -23.81 -29.63 -13.23
CA ARG A 7 -22.88 -30.57 -13.88
C ARG A 7 -22.34 -31.58 -12.85
N ARG A 8 -23.03 -32.72 -12.84
CA ARG A 8 -22.68 -34.10 -12.47
C ARG A 8 -21.22 -34.35 -12.01
N LEU A 9 -21.11 -34.90 -10.79
CA LEU A 9 -20.02 -35.78 -10.34
C LEU A 9 -19.89 -37.01 -11.24
N ARG A 10 -18.65 -37.46 -11.47
CA ARG A 10 -18.30 -38.84 -11.84
C ARG A 10 -17.08 -39.33 -11.06
N PRO A 11 -16.96 -40.65 -10.80
CA PRO A 11 -16.20 -41.19 -9.68
C PRO A 11 -14.78 -41.67 -10.02
N ALA A 12 -13.97 -41.71 -8.95
CA ALA A 12 -12.89 -42.63 -8.58
C ALA A 12 -11.94 -43.22 -9.66
N ALA A 13 -10.64 -42.97 -9.48
CA ALA A 13 -9.62 -44.01 -9.61
C ALA A 13 -8.44 -43.69 -8.68
N ILE A 14 -8.21 -44.63 -7.75
CA ILE A 14 -7.09 -44.71 -6.82
C ILE A 14 -5.85 -45.13 -7.62
N ALA A 15 -4.74 -44.40 -7.47
CA ALA A 15 -3.41 -44.89 -7.80
C ALA A 15 -2.50 -44.61 -6.60
N LEU A 16 -2.28 -45.66 -5.82
CA LEU A 16 -1.30 -45.72 -4.74
C LEU A 16 0.07 -45.96 -5.39
N LEU A 17 0.99 -45.01 -5.28
CA LEU A 17 2.42 -45.26 -5.50
C LEU A 17 3.16 -44.74 -4.27
N ALA A 18 3.58 -45.70 -3.45
CA ALA A 18 4.48 -45.50 -2.35
C ALA A 18 5.88 -45.21 -2.89
N SER A 19 6.46 -44.09 -2.46
CA SER A 19 7.89 -43.86 -2.53
C SER A 19 8.36 -43.32 -1.19
N LEU A 20 9.06 -44.18 -0.44
CA LEU A 20 9.86 -43.79 0.72
C LEU A 20 11.00 -42.88 0.23
N GLY A 21 10.92 -41.60 0.60
CA GLY A 21 12.05 -40.67 0.55
C GLY A 21 12.34 -40.20 1.98
N LEU A 22 13.50 -40.60 2.50
CA LEU A 22 13.97 -40.25 3.83
C LEU A 22 14.39 -38.76 3.86
N ALA A 23 13.85 -38.03 4.84
CA ALA A 23 14.36 -36.85 5.55
C ALA A 23 15.35 -35.89 4.85
N GLY A 24 14.97 -34.61 4.77
CA GLY A 24 15.96 -33.54 4.65
C GLY A 24 15.37 -32.17 4.35
N LEU A 25 15.34 -31.32 5.38
CA LEU A 25 15.26 -29.85 5.33
C LEU A 25 13.93 -29.26 4.82
N VAL A 26 13.05 -29.01 5.80
CA VAL A 26 12.18 -27.84 5.95
C VAL A 26 12.12 -26.94 4.70
N GLY A 27 11.41 -27.42 3.67
CA GLY A 27 10.94 -26.60 2.58
C GLY A 27 9.83 -25.72 3.12
N GLY A 28 10.20 -24.63 3.79
CA GLY A 28 9.29 -23.53 4.02
C GLY A 28 8.81 -23.09 2.64
N ALA A 29 7.57 -23.45 2.29
CA ALA A 29 6.87 -22.75 1.22
C ALA A 29 7.04 -21.24 1.50
N PRO A 30 7.32 -20.40 0.50
CA PRO A 30 7.18 -18.98 0.70
C PRO A 30 5.73 -18.77 1.12
N ARG A 31 5.52 -18.53 2.42
CA ARG A 31 4.31 -17.94 2.93
C ARG A 31 4.26 -16.57 2.27
N LEU A 32 3.55 -16.47 1.15
CA LEU A 32 2.98 -15.22 0.67
C LEU A 32 2.00 -14.74 1.75
N LEU A 33 2.56 -14.20 2.83
CA LEU A 33 1.84 -13.67 3.98
C LEU A 33 2.59 -12.42 4.44
N ALA A 34 2.30 -11.31 3.79
CA ALA A 34 2.23 -10.01 4.44
C ALA A 34 1.30 -9.14 3.58
N SER A 35 0.19 -8.70 4.14
CA SER A 35 -0.79 -7.79 3.53
C SER A 35 -0.29 -6.34 3.52
N ASP A 36 1.01 -6.15 3.36
CA ASP A 36 1.67 -4.85 3.33
C ASP A 36 2.09 -4.61 1.89
N THR A 37 1.62 -3.52 1.29
CA THR A 37 2.16 -3.03 0.02
C THR A 37 3.70 -3.07 0.11
N PRO A 38 4.41 -3.84 -0.74
CA PRO A 38 5.86 -3.95 -0.69
C PRO A 38 6.51 -2.57 -0.73
N GLN A 39 7.61 -2.35 0.01
CA GLN A 39 8.37 -1.10 -0.02
C GLN A 39 8.73 -0.64 -1.45
N ALA A 40 8.84 -1.59 -2.39
CA ALA A 40 8.99 -1.32 -3.81
C ALA A 40 7.81 -0.49 -4.38
N ASP A 41 6.58 -0.89 -4.10
CA ASP A 41 5.36 -0.21 -4.52
C ASP A 41 5.27 1.21 -3.92
N ALA A 42 5.72 1.39 -2.68
CA ALA A 42 5.83 2.71 -2.07
C ALA A 42 6.79 3.62 -2.85
N LEU A 43 7.98 3.11 -3.20
CA LEU A 43 8.96 3.87 -3.98
C LEU A 43 8.47 4.16 -5.40
N ASP A 44 7.78 3.21 -6.04
CA ASP A 44 7.22 3.38 -7.37
C ASP A 44 6.09 4.43 -7.39
N ALA A 45 5.23 4.44 -6.37
CA ALA A 45 4.22 5.49 -6.22
C ALA A 45 4.84 6.88 -6.06
N ILE A 46 5.90 7.00 -5.26
CA ILE A 46 6.61 8.28 -5.11
C ILE A 46 7.23 8.71 -6.45
N ARG A 47 7.87 7.78 -7.20
CA ARG A 47 8.43 8.05 -8.53
C ARG A 47 7.38 8.46 -9.56
N GLN A 48 6.18 7.91 -9.48
CA GLN A 48 5.08 8.23 -10.38
C GLN A 48 4.57 9.67 -10.19
N VAL A 49 4.60 10.18 -8.96
CA VAL A 49 3.99 11.47 -8.61
C VAL A 49 5.00 12.60 -8.56
N TRP A 50 6.18 12.37 -7.99
CA TRP A 50 7.13 13.43 -7.68
C TRP A 50 8.11 13.70 -8.83
N PRO A 51 8.37 14.97 -9.18
CA PRO A 51 9.38 15.30 -10.18
C PRO A 51 10.78 14.94 -9.68
N ALA A 52 11.69 14.65 -10.62
CA ALA A 52 13.04 14.18 -10.31
C ALA A 52 13.81 15.09 -9.34
N GLU A 53 13.61 16.41 -9.44
CA GLU A 53 14.23 17.42 -8.57
C GLU A 53 13.85 17.32 -7.08
N HIS A 54 12.71 16.69 -6.76
CA HIS A 54 12.21 16.52 -5.39
C HIS A 54 12.07 15.06 -4.97
N LEU A 55 12.31 14.11 -5.88
CA LEU A 55 12.11 12.69 -5.65
C LEU A 55 12.87 12.18 -4.41
N LEU A 56 14.17 12.49 -4.29
CA LEU A 56 14.98 12.01 -3.16
C LEU A 56 14.50 12.59 -1.81
N SER A 57 14.11 13.87 -1.80
CA SER A 57 13.54 14.52 -0.63
C SER A 57 12.20 13.90 -0.23
N ALA A 58 11.33 13.61 -1.20
CA ALA A 58 10.04 12.96 -0.96
C ALA A 58 10.22 11.54 -0.37
N ILE A 59 11.19 10.77 -0.89
CA ILE A 59 11.53 9.45 -0.33
C ILE A 59 12.02 9.60 1.12
N GLN A 60 12.87 10.60 1.40
CA GLN A 60 13.38 10.82 2.75
C GLN A 60 12.27 11.17 3.74
N VAL A 61 11.33 12.04 3.36
CA VAL A 61 10.15 12.36 4.17
C VAL A 61 9.30 11.11 4.39
N ALA A 62 8.92 10.39 3.33
CA ALA A 62 8.08 9.20 3.46
C ALA A 62 8.74 8.12 4.35
N TYR A 63 10.06 7.99 4.29
CA TYR A 63 10.80 7.10 5.18
C TYR A 63 10.75 7.55 6.64
N LYS A 64 10.93 8.85 6.92
CA LYS A 64 10.84 9.39 8.28
C LYS A 64 9.42 9.28 8.87
N GLU A 65 8.41 9.51 8.04
CA GLU A 65 7.01 9.55 8.48
C GLU A 65 6.40 8.16 8.69
N SER A 66 6.70 7.21 7.80
CA SER A 66 6.01 5.90 7.81
C SER A 66 6.95 4.69 7.67
N GLY A 67 8.26 4.91 7.52
CA GLY A 67 9.18 3.84 7.13
C GLY A 67 8.90 3.29 5.73
N LEU A 68 8.29 4.10 4.85
CA LEU A 68 7.76 3.68 3.54
C LEU A 68 6.63 2.64 3.64
N THR A 69 5.78 2.73 4.66
CA THR A 69 4.63 1.84 4.86
C THR A 69 3.33 2.54 4.42
N PRO A 70 2.70 2.17 3.29
CA PRO A 70 1.52 2.88 2.78
C PRO A 70 0.29 2.82 3.67
N THR A 71 0.19 1.81 4.51
CA THR A 71 -0.94 1.59 5.41
C THR A 71 -0.71 2.14 6.83
N ALA A 72 0.41 2.85 7.05
CA ALA A 72 0.76 3.41 8.35
C ALA A 72 -0.32 4.37 8.87
N ARG A 73 -0.58 4.31 10.18
CA ARG A 73 -1.49 5.23 10.88
C ARG A 73 -0.81 5.83 12.10
N GLY A 74 -0.92 7.14 12.26
CA GLY A 74 -0.31 7.92 13.33
C GLY A 74 -1.25 8.99 13.88
N CYS A 75 -0.74 9.85 14.77
CA CYS A 75 -1.45 10.96 15.43
C CYS A 75 -2.89 10.63 15.90
N GLY A 76 -3.05 9.52 16.63
CA GLY A 76 -4.36 9.08 17.13
C GLY A 76 -5.27 8.44 16.06
N GLY A 77 -4.73 8.12 14.89
CA GLY A 77 -5.42 7.49 13.76
C GLY A 77 -5.73 8.41 12.59
N ASP A 78 -5.52 9.73 12.72
CA ASP A 78 -5.88 10.74 11.70
C ASP A 78 -4.73 11.08 10.73
N CYS A 79 -3.51 10.62 11.01
CA CYS A 79 -2.37 10.74 10.09
C CYS A 79 -2.25 9.44 9.31
N ILE A 80 -2.36 9.52 7.99
CA ILE A 80 -2.61 8.35 7.17
C ILE A 80 -1.55 8.21 6.08
N GLY A 81 -1.05 6.99 5.95
CA GLY A 81 -0.25 6.49 4.85
C GLY A 81 1.17 7.04 4.76
N LEU A 82 1.72 6.96 3.54
CA LEU A 82 3.16 7.16 3.27
C LEU A 82 3.74 8.45 3.86
N PHE A 83 3.04 9.56 3.67
CA PHE A 83 3.47 10.89 4.10
C PHE A 83 2.79 11.35 5.39
N GLN A 84 2.11 10.44 6.10
CA GLN A 84 1.37 10.70 7.33
C GLN A 84 0.47 11.95 7.22
N ILE A 85 -0.32 12.00 6.14
CA ILE A 85 -1.21 13.13 5.86
C ILE A 85 -2.26 13.21 6.96
N HIS A 86 -2.30 14.35 7.68
CA HIS A 86 -3.34 14.62 8.68
C HIS A 86 -4.67 14.90 7.96
N TYR A 87 -5.58 13.93 7.97
CA TYR A 87 -6.81 13.94 7.17
C TYR A 87 -7.74 15.09 7.56
N THR A 88 -8.02 15.26 8.85
CA THR A 88 -8.96 16.30 9.32
C THR A 88 -8.43 17.70 9.03
N ALA A 89 -7.13 17.96 9.24
CA ALA A 89 -6.52 19.26 8.97
C ALA A 89 -6.53 19.63 7.47
N ASN A 90 -6.47 18.64 6.59
CA ASN A 90 -6.39 18.83 5.14
C ASN A 90 -7.70 18.50 4.41
N ARG A 91 -8.81 18.27 5.14
CA ARG A 91 -10.06 17.72 4.61
C ARG A 91 -10.62 18.48 3.40
N ARG A 92 -10.53 19.81 3.40
CA ARG A 92 -11.02 20.65 2.28
C ARG A 92 -10.19 20.44 1.01
N LEU A 93 -8.87 20.36 1.15
CA LEU A 93 -7.97 20.10 0.03
C LEU A 93 -8.21 18.70 -0.52
N ILE A 94 -8.26 17.70 0.37
CA ILE A 94 -8.47 16.29 0.02
C ILE A 94 -9.80 16.11 -0.72
N ALA A 95 -10.89 16.68 -0.19
CA ALA A 95 -12.20 16.64 -0.85
C ALA A 95 -12.20 17.34 -2.22
N SER A 96 -11.45 18.44 -2.38
CA SER A 96 -11.32 19.12 -3.68
C SER A 96 -10.60 18.28 -4.75
N MET A 97 -9.90 17.22 -4.34
CA MET A 97 -9.24 16.25 -5.21
C MET A 97 -10.13 15.04 -5.53
N GLY A 98 -11.37 15.02 -5.03
CA GLY A 98 -12.32 13.91 -5.23
C GLY A 98 -12.11 12.72 -4.30
N ILE A 99 -11.31 12.89 -3.24
CA ILE A 99 -11.09 11.86 -2.22
C ILE A 99 -12.12 12.06 -1.12
N GLU A 100 -12.98 11.06 -0.89
CA GLU A 100 -14.15 11.18 -0.03
C GLU A 100 -13.92 10.61 1.37
N THR A 101 -13.02 9.62 1.47
CA THR A 101 -12.74 8.88 2.68
C THR A 101 -11.27 8.92 3.05
N SER A 102 -10.99 8.69 4.33
CA SER A 102 -9.62 8.70 4.85
C SER A 102 -8.85 7.44 4.42
N GLU A 103 -9.58 6.35 4.17
CA GLU A 103 -9.09 5.04 3.75
C GLU A 103 -8.42 5.08 2.38
N GLU A 104 -8.89 5.97 1.49
CA GLU A 104 -8.27 6.19 0.18
C GLU A 104 -6.83 6.68 0.29
N LEU A 105 -6.45 7.33 1.40
CA LEU A 105 -5.07 7.75 1.67
C LEU A 105 -4.14 6.57 2.04
N LEU A 106 -4.66 5.35 2.19
CA LEU A 106 -3.84 4.15 2.33
C LEU A 106 -3.29 3.66 0.97
N ASP A 107 -3.87 4.14 -0.14
CA ASP A 107 -3.27 3.95 -1.46
C ASP A 107 -2.02 4.84 -1.59
N PRO A 108 -0.84 4.27 -1.89
CA PRO A 108 0.41 5.02 -1.90
C PRO A 108 0.46 6.10 -3.00
N VAL A 109 -0.21 5.91 -4.14
CA VAL A 109 -0.26 6.89 -5.23
C VAL A 109 -1.18 8.04 -4.86
N VAL A 110 -2.35 7.75 -4.29
CA VAL A 110 -3.28 8.78 -3.77
C VAL A 110 -2.61 9.59 -2.67
N ASN A 111 -2.00 8.93 -1.69
CA ASN A 111 -1.28 9.58 -0.59
C ASN A 111 -0.15 10.49 -1.10
N SER A 112 0.68 9.96 -2.00
CA SER A 112 1.78 10.73 -2.63
C SER A 112 1.26 11.92 -3.42
N THR A 113 0.12 11.78 -4.10
CA THR A 113 -0.52 12.88 -4.87
C THR A 113 -0.98 14.01 -3.95
N VAL A 114 -1.60 13.67 -2.81
CA VAL A 114 -1.98 14.66 -1.80
C VAL A 114 -0.75 15.32 -1.19
N ALA A 115 0.30 14.54 -0.87
CA ALA A 115 1.56 15.07 -0.36
C ALA A 115 2.20 16.06 -1.33
N TYR A 116 2.29 15.71 -2.61
CA TYR A 116 2.84 16.60 -3.63
C TYR A 116 1.99 17.87 -3.80
N ARG A 117 0.66 17.76 -3.69
CA ARG A 117 -0.23 18.92 -3.72
C ARG A 117 0.00 19.86 -2.54
N LEU A 118 0.19 19.34 -1.33
CA LEU A 118 0.54 20.12 -0.14
C LEU A 118 1.90 20.79 -0.29
N PHE A 119 2.90 20.05 -0.77
CA PHE A 119 4.22 20.57 -1.05
C PHE A 119 4.16 21.74 -2.05
N ARG A 120 3.39 21.62 -3.12
CA ARG A 120 3.20 22.72 -4.09
C ARG A 120 2.55 23.97 -3.51
N GLN A 121 1.84 23.87 -2.39
CA GLN A 121 1.19 25.00 -1.73
C GLN A 121 2.07 25.66 -0.66
N ALA A 122 2.88 24.87 0.05
CA ALA A 122 3.56 25.31 1.27
C ALA A 122 5.03 24.88 1.38
N GLY A 123 5.60 24.29 0.32
CA GLY A 123 6.91 23.64 0.41
C GLY A 123 6.92 22.54 1.45
N TRP A 124 8.02 22.41 2.20
CA TRP A 124 8.18 21.37 3.22
C TRP A 124 7.55 21.72 4.58
N THR A 125 6.89 22.87 4.74
CA THR A 125 6.28 23.29 6.01
C THR A 125 5.36 22.24 6.66
N PRO A 126 4.54 21.48 5.94
CA PRO A 126 3.73 20.41 6.53
C PRO A 126 4.55 19.33 7.26
N TRP A 127 5.83 19.18 6.92
CA TRP A 127 6.80 18.26 7.51
C TRP A 127 7.91 19.03 8.24
N SER A 128 7.52 20.04 9.02
CA SER A 128 8.43 20.89 9.84
C SER A 128 9.46 21.70 9.04
N GLY A 129 9.21 21.94 7.75
CA GLY A 129 10.05 22.82 6.92
C GLY A 129 11.34 22.17 6.41
N GLN A 130 11.49 20.84 6.55
CA GLN A 130 12.64 20.09 6.06
C GLN A 130 12.16 18.82 5.36
N PRO A 131 12.88 18.35 4.32
CA PRO A 131 12.79 16.96 3.93
C PRO A 131 13.48 16.03 4.95
#